data_AF-A0A2I4CB17-F1
#
_entry.id   AF-A0A2I4CB17-F1
#
_cell.length_a   1.000
_cell.length_b   1.000
_cell.length_c   1.000
_cell.angle_alpha   90.00
_cell.angle_beta   90.00
_cell.angle_gamma   90.00
#
_symmetry.space_group_name_H-M   'P 1'
#
loop_
_entity.id
_entity.type
_entity.pdbx_description
1 polymer ?
#
loop_
_entity_poly.entity_id
_entity_poly.type
_entity_poly.pdbx_seq_one_letter_code
_entity_poly.pdbx_strand_id
1 'polypeptide(L)'
;MKVEIREGKAKTLPDDSSPKLLNHRKTELQERQKTYRWVTWAQGIPRCIDAETEADLPQDVRFDNEKRSDFEHSLQYALLELSLKKLAIIFGRSWSDLDDFKQIFWKLRSPIAEYCMKHWKEDWFFGYQCLNGCNPRMIHRCKKIPENFPVTADMVQSSMAPKTTLDNEFKAGNIYLIDYSIMDGIPANTIKGKPQYITAPLCLLYQHPDRGLIPIAIQLAPTPGISTPIFLPSDPPLAWLLAKMWVRHSEFQIFQLLSHLLRTHLVVEVYCVATLRQLPAVHPVYKLLAPHLRYTLEINCRGRTQLISANGIFKRVVSTGGDGLLILAQREYKVLTYRSLQPHYDFSDRGVSQLPKYFYREHALMLWEAIHSFVSGMVNLYYHTDHNVQKDPELQAWFRDISEEGFTELPNFGLPSKLSDREELSTLLAVAIFTSTAQHAATNNGQFDWCAWVPNTPCTMRLPPPSDKDAVTMEMIMTTLPDVSQSCVQMAITWHLGRAQPDAIPLGQYTEDHFTEDQALELIDEFRKKLKEIEEEILNQNAGLDLQYLFLLPSRVENSITI
;
A
#
# COMPACT_ATOMS: atom_id res chain seq x y z
N MET A 1 1.28 39.08 -5.86
CA MET A 1 0.07 38.43 -6.40
C MET A 1 -1.14 39.00 -5.70
N LYS A 2 -2.21 39.34 -6.43
CA LYS A 2 -3.51 39.64 -5.84
C LYS A 2 -4.26 38.32 -5.76
N VAL A 3 -4.58 37.85 -4.56
CA VAL A 3 -5.37 36.63 -4.34
C VAL A 3 -6.81 37.06 -4.08
N GLU A 4 -7.78 36.47 -4.79
CA GLU A 4 -9.21 36.71 -4.59
C GLU A 4 -9.84 35.51 -3.91
N ILE A 5 -10.39 35.73 -2.71
CA ILE A 5 -10.96 34.68 -1.86
C ILE A 5 -12.48 34.87 -1.79
N ARG A 6 -13.21 33.76 -1.78
CA ARG A 6 -14.67 33.74 -1.59
C ARG A 6 -15.03 33.60 -0.11
N GLU A 7 -16.26 33.94 0.22
CA GLU A 7 -16.84 33.61 1.53
C GLU A 7 -16.79 32.09 1.76
N GLY A 8 -16.67 31.69 3.04
CA GLY A 8 -16.31 30.33 3.44
C GLY A 8 -17.35 29.29 3.07
N LYS A 9 -18.63 29.66 3.03
CA LYS A 9 -19.75 28.75 2.70
C LYS A 9 -19.53 28.03 1.38
N ALA A 10 -19.70 26.71 1.40
CA ALA A 10 -19.58 25.89 0.21
C ALA A 10 -20.71 26.19 -0.78
N LYS A 11 -20.36 26.20 -2.06
CA LYS A 11 -21.26 26.54 -3.17
C LYS A 11 -21.00 25.64 -4.37
N THR A 12 -22.05 24.99 -4.84
CA THR A 12 -22.11 24.40 -6.18
C THR A 12 -22.31 25.49 -7.22
N LEU A 13 -22.10 25.20 -8.50
CA LEU A 13 -22.31 26.19 -9.56
C LEU A 13 -23.75 26.76 -9.57
N PRO A 14 -24.83 25.95 -9.42
CA PRO A 14 -26.20 26.47 -9.34
C PRO A 14 -26.46 27.47 -8.20
N ASP A 15 -25.65 27.47 -7.14
CA ASP A 15 -25.82 28.41 -6.03
C ASP A 15 -25.32 29.83 -6.37
N ASP A 16 -24.55 29.99 -7.45
CA ASP A 16 -23.96 31.25 -7.88
C ASP A 16 -24.86 31.97 -8.90
N SER A 17 -25.55 33.02 -8.47
CA SER A 17 -26.40 33.85 -9.33
C SER A 17 -25.75 35.15 -9.81
N SER A 18 -24.69 35.61 -9.14
CA SER A 18 -24.01 36.87 -9.46
C SER A 18 -22.99 36.69 -10.58
N PRO A 19 -22.97 37.55 -11.62
CA PRO A 19 -21.95 37.52 -12.67
C PRO A 19 -20.51 37.60 -12.14
N LYS A 20 -20.30 38.31 -11.02
CA LYS A 20 -18.97 38.42 -10.39
C LYS A 20 -18.49 37.08 -9.83
N LEU A 21 -19.37 36.34 -9.15
CA LEU A 21 -19.06 35.05 -8.56
C LEU A 21 -18.83 33.98 -9.63
N LEU A 22 -19.69 33.97 -10.66
CA LEU A 22 -19.55 33.10 -11.82
C LEU A 22 -18.24 33.37 -12.58
N ASN A 23 -17.86 34.65 -12.75
CA ASN A 23 -16.60 35.01 -13.39
C ASN A 23 -15.39 34.61 -12.54
N HIS A 24 -15.41 34.86 -11.23
CA HIS A 24 -14.34 34.42 -10.31
C HIS A 24 -14.14 32.90 -10.41
N ARG A 25 -15.21 32.12 -10.29
CA ARG A 25 -15.19 30.66 -10.38
C ARG A 25 -14.62 30.15 -11.70
N LYS A 26 -15.06 30.74 -12.82
CA LYS A 26 -14.56 30.42 -14.16
C LYS A 26 -13.08 30.74 -14.32
N THR A 27 -12.65 31.92 -13.86
CA THR A 27 -11.24 32.34 -13.93
C THR A 27 -10.36 31.43 -13.08
N GLU A 28 -10.78 31.10 -11.86
CA GLU A 28 -10.07 30.15 -10.99
C GLU A 28 -9.85 28.81 -11.69
N LEU A 29 -10.91 28.19 -12.24
CA LEU A 29 -10.79 26.91 -12.95
C LEU A 29 -9.89 27.00 -14.18
N GLN A 30 -9.98 28.09 -14.96
CA GLN A 30 -9.11 28.29 -16.12
C GLN A 30 -7.64 28.44 -15.74
N GLU A 31 -7.34 29.10 -14.62
CA GLU A 31 -5.98 29.21 -14.09
C GLU A 31 -5.50 27.84 -13.58
N ARG A 32 -6.32 27.14 -12.77
CA ARG A 32 -5.97 25.82 -12.26
C ARG A 32 -5.74 24.78 -13.36
N GLN A 33 -6.53 24.78 -14.43
CA GLN A 33 -6.34 23.87 -15.57
C GLN A 33 -5.04 24.15 -16.35
N LYS A 34 -4.52 25.38 -16.30
CA LYS A 34 -3.20 25.73 -16.86
C LYS A 34 -2.06 25.34 -15.93
N THR A 35 -2.26 25.50 -14.63
CA THR A 35 -1.28 25.23 -13.58
C THR A 35 -1.10 23.74 -13.32
N TYR A 36 -2.20 23.00 -13.18
CA TYR A 36 -2.21 21.57 -12.89
C TYR A 36 -2.53 20.81 -14.18
N ARG A 37 -1.52 20.26 -14.84
CA ARG A 37 -1.67 19.53 -16.10
C ARG A 37 -1.36 18.05 -15.91
N TRP A 38 -1.96 17.22 -16.75
CA TRP A 38 -1.66 15.80 -16.79
C TRP A 38 -0.47 15.51 -17.68
N VAL A 39 0.45 14.66 -17.22
CA VAL A 39 1.50 14.07 -18.04
C VAL A 39 1.45 12.54 -17.97
N THR A 40 1.90 11.90 -19.03
CA THR A 40 2.11 10.44 -19.04
C THR A 40 3.56 10.15 -18.68
N TRP A 41 3.84 9.89 -17.41
CA TRP A 41 5.19 9.53 -16.95
C TRP A 41 5.67 8.22 -17.59
N ALA A 42 4.78 7.22 -17.69
CA ALA A 42 4.98 6.03 -18.50
C ALA A 42 3.64 5.50 -19.02
N GLN A 43 3.68 4.73 -20.11
CA GLN A 43 2.50 4.08 -20.69
C GLN A 43 1.97 2.96 -19.77
N GLY A 44 0.68 2.64 -19.84
CA GLY A 44 0.07 1.54 -19.11
C GLY A 44 0.09 1.67 -17.58
N ILE A 45 0.10 2.89 -17.05
CA ILE A 45 -0.06 3.25 -15.64
C ILE A 45 -0.89 4.55 -15.55
N PRO A 46 -1.42 4.95 -14.37
CA PRO A 46 -2.15 6.20 -14.24
C PRO A 46 -1.31 7.42 -14.68
N ARG A 47 -1.97 8.42 -15.30
CA ARG A 47 -1.33 9.72 -15.55
C ARG A 47 -1.12 10.46 -14.22
N CYS A 48 -0.21 11.42 -14.24
CA CYS A 48 0.23 12.14 -13.06
C CYS A 48 0.34 13.64 -13.30
N ILE A 49 0.72 14.40 -12.27
CA ILE A 49 1.01 15.82 -12.41
C ILE A 49 2.18 16.05 -13.38
N ASP A 50 2.02 17.05 -14.26
CA ASP A 50 3.05 17.53 -15.19
C ASP A 50 4.11 18.36 -14.44
N ALA A 51 4.98 17.64 -13.73
CA ALA A 51 6.13 18.16 -13.02
C ALA A 51 7.27 17.14 -13.09
N GLU A 52 8.45 17.55 -13.54
CA GLU A 52 9.62 16.68 -13.61
C GLU A 52 10.22 16.45 -12.21
N THR A 53 10.17 17.49 -11.37
CA THR A 53 10.67 17.50 -10.00
C THR A 53 9.70 18.23 -9.07
N GLU A 54 9.91 18.09 -7.75
CA GLU A 54 9.17 18.86 -6.75
C GLU A 54 9.34 20.38 -6.88
N ALA A 55 10.39 20.85 -7.56
CA ALA A 55 10.64 22.27 -7.77
C ALA A 55 9.71 22.87 -8.83
N ASP A 56 9.16 22.05 -9.73
CA ASP A 56 8.23 22.47 -10.79
C ASP A 56 6.79 22.57 -10.29
N LEU A 57 6.52 22.05 -9.08
CA LEU A 57 5.19 22.11 -8.46
C LEU A 57 4.85 23.54 -8.00
N PRO A 58 3.57 23.96 -8.14
CA PRO A 58 3.07 25.18 -7.51
C PRO A 58 3.29 25.15 -6.00
N GLN A 59 3.57 26.31 -5.40
CA GLN A 59 3.86 26.41 -3.96
C GLN A 59 2.75 25.82 -3.08
N ASP A 60 1.49 25.90 -3.50
CA ASP A 60 0.31 25.44 -2.75
C ASP A 60 0.26 23.91 -2.55
N VAL A 61 1.01 23.14 -3.36
CA VAL A 61 1.04 21.67 -3.28
C VAL A 61 2.40 21.12 -2.86
N ARG A 62 3.31 22.02 -2.46
CA ARG A 62 4.64 21.68 -1.97
C ARG A 62 4.66 21.48 -0.46
N PHE A 63 5.65 20.73 0.02
CA PHE A 63 5.96 20.59 1.43
C PHE A 63 6.28 21.96 2.02
N ASP A 64 5.81 22.18 3.25
CA ASP A 64 6.24 23.32 4.04
C ASP A 64 7.74 23.18 4.37
N ASN A 65 8.38 24.30 4.69
CA ASN A 65 9.83 24.33 4.90
C ASN A 65 10.29 23.36 6.00
N GLU A 66 9.56 23.27 7.10
CA GLU A 66 9.85 22.38 8.21
C GLU A 66 9.74 20.92 7.79
N LYS A 67 8.66 20.56 7.09
CA LYS A 67 8.45 19.23 6.53
C LYS A 67 9.58 18.83 5.58
N ARG A 68 9.93 19.70 4.63
CA ARG A 68 11.03 19.46 3.68
C ARG A 68 12.36 19.26 4.40
N SER A 69 12.68 20.11 5.39
CA SER A 69 13.92 20.02 6.14
C SER A 69 14.00 18.71 6.93
N ASP A 70 12.91 18.32 7.60
CA ASP A 70 12.83 17.04 8.32
C ASP A 70 12.96 15.83 7.38
N PHE A 71 12.28 15.86 6.23
CA PHE A 71 12.37 14.80 5.23
C PHE A 71 13.83 14.62 4.74
N GLU A 72 14.48 15.70 4.32
CA GLU A 72 15.85 15.63 3.79
C GLU A 72 16.88 15.25 4.87
N HIS A 73 16.78 15.80 6.07
CA HIS A 73 17.72 15.50 7.16
C HIS A 73 17.53 14.09 7.74
N SER A 74 16.30 13.60 7.87
CA SER A 74 16.06 12.25 8.41
C SER A 74 16.58 11.17 7.47
N LEU A 75 16.46 11.33 6.15
CA LEU A 75 17.05 10.41 5.18
C LEU A 75 18.58 10.43 5.26
N GLN A 76 19.19 11.62 5.30
CA GLN A 76 20.64 11.77 5.45
C GLN A 76 21.14 11.13 6.76
N TYR A 77 20.42 11.34 7.86
CA TYR A 77 20.72 10.75 9.16
C TYR A 77 20.70 9.22 9.08
N ALA A 78 19.64 8.62 8.54
CA ALA A 78 19.51 7.17 8.42
C ALA A 78 20.64 6.58 7.57
N LEU A 79 20.92 7.18 6.41
CA LEU A 79 22.00 6.74 5.52
C LEU A 79 23.38 6.90 6.16
N LEU A 80 23.64 7.98 6.89
CA LEU A 80 24.90 8.21 7.59
C LEU A 80 25.11 7.22 8.73
N GLU A 81 24.10 7.02 9.58
CA GLU A 81 24.14 6.06 10.69
C GLU A 81 24.47 4.67 10.17
N LEU A 82 23.80 4.25 9.08
CA LEU A 82 23.97 2.93 8.49
C LEU A 82 25.27 2.81 7.69
N SER A 83 25.80 3.90 7.14
CA SER A 83 27.13 3.94 6.50
C SER A 83 28.27 3.80 7.52
N LEU A 84 28.15 4.46 8.68
CA LEU A 84 29.11 4.31 9.79
C LEU A 84 29.08 2.88 10.34
N LYS A 85 27.89 2.29 10.49
CA LYS A 85 27.75 0.87 10.86
C LYS A 85 28.34 -0.06 9.82
N LYS A 86 28.11 0.21 8.53
CA LYS A 86 28.73 -0.54 7.42
C LYS A 86 30.26 -0.48 7.53
N LEU A 87 30.87 0.66 7.83
CA LEU A 87 32.32 0.74 8.04
C LEU A 87 32.75 -0.12 9.23
N ALA A 88 32.05 -0.05 10.37
CA ALA A 88 32.32 -0.89 11.54
C ALA A 88 32.20 -2.39 11.24
N ILE A 89 31.22 -2.80 10.44
CA ILE A 89 30.96 -4.19 10.03
C ILE A 89 31.96 -4.67 8.95
N ILE A 90 32.36 -3.80 8.01
CA ILE A 90 33.33 -4.13 6.96
C ILE A 90 34.72 -4.45 7.52
N PHE A 91 35.09 -3.87 8.67
CA PHE A 91 36.28 -4.31 9.41
C PHE A 91 36.14 -5.76 9.98
N GLY A 92 35.01 -6.45 9.73
CA GLY A 92 34.67 -7.80 10.22
C GLY A 92 34.09 -8.83 9.22
N ARG A 93 34.10 -8.61 7.88
CA ARG A 93 33.59 -9.51 6.78
C ARG A 93 32.07 -9.46 6.49
N SER A 94 31.65 -10.10 5.38
CA SER A 94 30.24 -10.28 4.94
C SER A 94 29.39 -10.94 6.04
N TRP A 95 28.06 -10.75 5.99
CA TRP A 95 27.12 -11.54 6.81
C TRP A 95 27.45 -13.02 6.68
N SER A 96 27.88 -13.62 7.79
CA SER A 96 28.29 -15.02 7.88
C SER A 96 27.32 -15.83 8.74
N ASP A 97 26.57 -15.14 9.60
CA ASP A 97 25.52 -15.68 10.44
C ASP A 97 24.25 -14.82 10.37
N LEU A 98 23.09 -15.43 10.64
CA LEU A 98 21.81 -14.72 10.70
C LEU A 98 21.79 -13.69 11.83
N ASP A 99 22.50 -13.97 12.93
CA ASP A 99 22.64 -13.05 14.05
C ASP A 99 23.43 -11.80 13.69
N ASP A 100 24.18 -11.79 12.58
CA ASP A 100 24.85 -10.57 12.14
C ASP A 100 23.84 -9.48 11.74
N PHE A 101 22.66 -9.83 11.22
CA PHE A 101 21.59 -8.87 10.94
C PHE A 101 21.11 -8.13 12.20
N LYS A 102 21.27 -8.74 13.40
CA LYS A 102 20.95 -8.09 14.68
C LYS A 102 21.86 -6.89 14.95
N GLN A 103 23.08 -6.90 14.42
CA GLN A 103 24.08 -5.87 14.65
C GLN A 103 23.73 -4.53 13.97
N ILE A 104 22.72 -4.50 13.10
CA ILE A 104 22.24 -3.26 12.48
C ILE A 104 21.35 -2.45 13.46
N PHE A 105 20.74 -3.10 14.46
CA PHE A 105 19.73 -2.56 15.40
C PHE A 105 20.32 -1.84 16.63
N TRP A 106 21.04 -0.72 16.45
CA TRP A 106 21.60 0.00 17.62
C TRP A 106 20.68 1.09 18.20
N LYS A 107 20.01 1.91 17.36
CA LYS A 107 19.16 3.02 17.83
C LYS A 107 17.72 2.97 17.34
N LEU A 108 17.50 2.46 16.13
CA LEU A 108 16.16 2.28 15.56
C LEU A 108 15.58 0.96 16.06
N ARG A 109 14.85 1.01 17.18
CA ARG A 109 14.19 -0.16 17.77
C ARG A 109 12.70 -0.15 17.44
N SER A 110 12.18 -1.32 17.11
CA SER A 110 10.76 -1.58 16.97
C SER A 110 10.43 -2.87 17.72
N PRO A 111 9.45 -2.86 18.65
CA PRO A 111 9.00 -4.08 19.31
C PRO A 111 8.53 -5.15 18.32
N ILE A 112 7.88 -4.74 17.22
CA ILE A 112 7.44 -5.67 16.17
C ILE A 112 8.66 -6.23 15.42
N ALA A 113 9.67 -5.42 15.11
CA ALA A 113 10.88 -5.94 14.47
C ALA A 113 11.64 -6.93 15.37
N GLU A 114 11.71 -6.68 16.68
CA GLU A 114 12.27 -7.62 17.65
C GLU A 114 11.45 -8.90 17.77
N TYR A 115 10.12 -8.79 17.69
CA TYR A 115 9.20 -9.94 17.63
C TYR A 115 9.42 -10.74 16.35
N CYS A 116 9.48 -10.09 15.18
CA CYS A 116 9.81 -10.70 13.90
C CYS A 116 11.12 -11.47 13.97
N MET A 117 12.18 -10.87 14.51
CA MET A 117 13.48 -11.51 14.66
C MET A 117 13.42 -12.81 15.48
N LYS A 118 12.52 -12.90 16.46
CA LYS A 118 12.32 -14.12 17.27
C LYS A 118 11.53 -15.19 16.53
N HIS A 119 10.49 -14.79 15.78
CA HIS A 119 9.47 -15.71 15.28
C HIS A 119 9.47 -15.94 13.76
N TRP A 120 10.31 -15.25 12.97
CA TRP A 120 10.30 -15.32 11.49
C TRP A 120 10.49 -16.72 10.89
N LYS A 121 11.08 -17.66 11.63
CA LYS A 121 11.24 -19.05 11.18
C LYS A 121 9.98 -19.89 11.37
N GLU A 122 9.01 -19.42 12.16
CA GLU A 122 7.82 -20.19 12.56
C GLU A 122 6.71 -20.06 11.51
N ASP A 123 6.04 -21.18 11.21
CA ASP A 123 5.03 -21.26 10.15
C ASP A 123 3.75 -20.47 10.47
N TRP A 124 3.31 -20.48 11.74
CA TRP A 124 2.16 -19.68 12.17
C TRP A 124 2.44 -18.19 12.03
N PHE A 125 3.68 -17.75 12.25
CA PHE A 125 4.05 -16.35 12.13
C PHE A 125 4.19 -15.91 10.67
N PHE A 126 4.63 -16.81 9.78
CA PHE A 126 4.53 -16.60 8.35
C PHE A 126 3.07 -16.37 7.93
N GLY A 127 2.15 -17.25 8.35
CA GLY A 127 0.73 -17.11 8.02
C GLY A 127 0.08 -15.89 8.68
N TYR A 128 0.46 -15.54 9.90
CA TYR A 128 0.02 -14.32 10.58
C TYR A 128 0.32 -13.07 9.74
N GLN A 129 1.53 -12.97 9.17
CA GLN A 129 1.92 -11.83 8.34
C GLN A 129 1.12 -11.72 7.03
N CYS A 130 0.53 -12.82 6.53
CA CYS A 130 -0.38 -12.77 5.39
C CYS A 130 -1.71 -12.07 5.72
N LEU A 131 -2.05 -11.95 7.01
CA LEU A 131 -3.26 -11.29 7.50
C LEU A 131 -2.98 -9.93 8.12
N ASN A 132 -1.86 -9.78 8.82
CA ASN A 132 -1.62 -8.67 9.73
C ASN A 132 -0.19 -8.08 9.57
N GLY A 133 0.52 -8.45 8.49
CA GLY A 133 1.85 -7.93 8.15
C GLY A 133 1.80 -6.63 7.35
N CYS A 134 2.90 -6.32 6.64
CA CYS A 134 3.04 -5.13 5.80
C CYS A 134 2.17 -5.14 4.52
N ASN A 135 1.79 -6.32 4.01
CA ASN A 135 0.94 -6.43 2.82
C ASN A 135 -0.21 -7.43 3.04
N PRO A 136 -1.21 -7.08 3.87
CA PRO A 136 -2.29 -7.99 4.25
C PRO A 136 -3.39 -8.09 3.17
N ARG A 137 -3.02 -8.19 1.89
CA ARG A 137 -3.99 -8.23 0.77
C ARG A 137 -3.86 -9.42 -0.17
N MET A 138 -2.73 -10.12 -0.16
CA MET A 138 -2.44 -11.13 -1.19
C MET A 138 -3.19 -12.45 -1.00
N ILE A 139 -3.62 -12.75 0.22
CA ILE A 139 -4.32 -13.99 0.51
C ILE A 139 -5.74 -14.00 -0.07
N HIS A 140 -6.10 -15.12 -0.69
CA HIS A 140 -7.46 -15.41 -1.14
C HIS A 140 -7.84 -16.87 -0.87
N ARG A 141 -9.13 -17.15 -0.75
CA ARG A 141 -9.64 -18.51 -0.54
C ARG A 141 -9.39 -19.36 -1.78
N CYS A 142 -8.78 -20.53 -1.58
CA CYS A 142 -8.52 -21.48 -2.64
C CYS A 142 -9.74 -22.40 -2.79
N LYS A 143 -10.47 -22.29 -3.90
CA LYS A 143 -11.61 -23.18 -4.21
C LYS A 143 -11.19 -24.44 -4.97
N LYS A 144 -10.10 -24.34 -5.72
CA LYS A 144 -9.45 -25.40 -6.50
C LYS A 144 -7.97 -25.04 -6.60
N ILE A 145 -7.10 -26.03 -6.42
CA ILE A 145 -5.65 -25.84 -6.63
C ILE A 145 -5.40 -25.52 -8.11
N PRO A 146 -4.62 -24.47 -8.43
CA PRO A 146 -4.24 -24.18 -9.81
C PRO A 146 -3.56 -25.38 -10.48
N GLU A 147 -3.83 -25.61 -11.77
CA GLU A 147 -3.30 -26.78 -12.49
C GLU A 147 -1.79 -26.77 -12.62
N ASN A 148 -1.20 -25.58 -12.59
CA ASN A 148 0.24 -25.35 -12.62
C ASN A 148 0.89 -25.46 -11.22
N PHE A 149 0.13 -25.83 -10.19
CA PHE A 149 0.61 -26.10 -8.83
C PHE A 149 0.17 -27.51 -8.39
N PRO A 150 0.84 -28.58 -8.85
CA PRO A 150 0.38 -29.97 -8.69
C PRO A 150 0.59 -30.53 -7.27
N VAL A 151 0.07 -29.85 -6.25
CA VAL A 151 0.03 -30.33 -4.86
C VAL A 151 -0.99 -31.45 -4.73
N THR A 152 -0.58 -32.59 -4.18
CA THR A 152 -1.47 -33.72 -3.90
C THR A 152 -1.88 -33.77 -2.43
N ALA A 153 -2.97 -34.49 -2.12
CA ALA A 153 -3.42 -34.67 -0.74
C ALA A 153 -2.32 -35.30 0.15
N ASP A 154 -1.61 -36.31 -0.36
CA ASP A 154 -0.54 -37.01 0.37
C ASP A 154 0.61 -36.07 0.75
N MET A 155 0.96 -35.11 -0.12
CA MET A 155 2.05 -34.16 0.14
C MET A 155 1.79 -33.29 1.37
N VAL A 156 0.54 -32.89 1.60
CA VAL A 156 0.18 -31.93 2.66
C VAL A 156 -0.48 -32.57 3.87
N GLN A 157 -0.78 -33.87 3.82
CA GLN A 157 -1.51 -34.58 4.87
C GLN A 157 -0.83 -34.48 6.25
N SER A 158 0.51 -34.46 6.30
CA SER A 158 1.29 -34.29 7.54
C SER A 158 1.13 -32.91 8.18
N SER A 159 0.76 -31.90 7.40
CA SER A 159 0.51 -30.53 7.86
C SER A 159 -0.93 -30.32 8.34
N MET A 160 -1.85 -31.25 8.08
CA MET A 160 -3.26 -31.13 8.41
C MET A 160 -3.58 -31.53 9.84
N ALA A 161 -4.73 -31.06 10.35
CA ALA A 161 -5.23 -31.49 11.65
C ALA A 161 -5.55 -33.00 11.65
N PRO A 162 -5.50 -33.68 12.80
CA PRO A 162 -5.85 -35.10 12.87
C PRO A 162 -7.27 -35.35 12.35
N LYS A 163 -7.45 -36.47 11.63
CA LYS A 163 -8.76 -36.95 11.11
C LYS A 163 -9.41 -36.08 10.03
N THR A 164 -8.68 -35.17 9.40
CA THR A 164 -9.15 -34.44 8.21
C THR A 164 -8.33 -34.80 6.96
N THR A 165 -8.79 -34.36 5.81
CA THR A 165 -8.12 -34.51 4.50
C THR A 165 -8.19 -33.19 3.74
N LEU A 166 -7.33 -33.05 2.72
CA LEU A 166 -7.32 -31.86 1.86
C LEU A 166 -8.71 -31.55 1.26
N ASP A 167 -9.40 -32.59 0.78
CA ASP A 167 -10.74 -32.45 0.20
C ASP A 167 -11.79 -31.99 1.22
N ASN A 168 -11.69 -32.46 2.46
CA ASN A 168 -12.60 -32.04 3.53
C ASN A 168 -12.36 -30.57 3.88
N GLU A 169 -11.09 -30.15 3.97
CA GLU A 169 -10.73 -28.76 4.27
C GLU A 169 -11.07 -27.80 3.12
N PHE A 170 -11.02 -28.25 1.86
CA PHE A 170 -11.54 -27.50 0.72
C PHE A 170 -13.04 -27.24 0.84
N LYS A 171 -13.82 -28.28 1.15
CA LYS A 171 -15.27 -28.17 1.35
C LYS A 171 -15.62 -27.26 2.54
N ALA A 172 -14.81 -27.31 3.59
CA ALA A 172 -14.94 -26.45 4.77
C ALA A 172 -14.51 -25.00 4.49
N GLY A 173 -13.76 -24.75 3.41
CA GLY A 173 -13.28 -23.40 3.05
C GLY A 173 -12.03 -22.96 3.82
N ASN A 174 -11.25 -23.90 4.35
CA ASN A 174 -10.08 -23.64 5.20
C ASN A 174 -8.75 -23.60 4.43
N ILE A 175 -8.78 -23.76 3.10
CA ILE A 175 -7.58 -23.70 2.25
C ILE A 175 -7.52 -22.35 1.54
N TYR A 176 -6.34 -21.73 1.59
CA TYR A 176 -6.07 -20.41 1.03
C TYR A 176 -4.85 -20.47 0.11
N LEU A 177 -4.72 -19.49 -0.76
CA LEU A 177 -3.61 -19.35 -1.69
C LEU A 177 -3.09 -17.92 -1.64
N ILE A 178 -1.77 -17.80 -1.75
CA ILE A 178 -1.09 -16.59 -2.18
C ILE A 178 -0.47 -16.89 -3.54
N ASP A 179 -0.84 -16.09 -4.53
CA ASP A 179 -0.44 -16.24 -5.92
C ASP A 179 0.35 -15.01 -6.39
N TYR A 180 1.64 -15.20 -6.65
CA TYR A 180 2.52 -14.17 -7.19
C TYR A 180 2.85 -14.36 -8.68
N SER A 181 2.01 -15.08 -9.43
CA SER A 181 2.19 -15.31 -10.87
C SER A 181 2.26 -14.02 -11.69
N ILE A 182 1.75 -12.89 -11.16
CA ILE A 182 1.93 -11.57 -11.79
C ILE A 182 3.41 -11.18 -11.96
N MET A 183 4.31 -11.78 -11.17
CA MET A 183 5.76 -11.59 -11.25
C MET A 183 6.45 -12.49 -12.29
N ASP A 184 5.72 -13.40 -12.94
CA ASP A 184 6.33 -14.38 -13.84
C ASP A 184 7.00 -13.72 -15.05
N GLY A 185 8.26 -14.07 -15.30
CA GLY A 185 9.05 -13.46 -16.37
C GLY A 185 9.34 -11.96 -16.21
N ILE A 186 9.18 -11.38 -15.02
CA ILE A 186 9.65 -10.01 -14.75
C ILE A 186 11.19 -9.98 -14.82
N PRO A 187 11.79 -9.08 -15.62
CA PRO A 187 13.24 -8.92 -15.67
C PRO A 187 13.80 -8.55 -14.29
N ALA A 188 14.75 -9.34 -13.82
CA ALA A 188 15.45 -9.04 -12.58
C ALA A 188 16.55 -8.00 -12.80
N ASN A 189 16.79 -7.19 -11.77
CA ASN A 189 17.78 -6.13 -11.79
C ASN A 189 19.21 -6.69 -11.83
N THR A 190 20.14 -5.86 -12.30
CA THR A 190 21.59 -6.08 -12.15
C THR A 190 22.14 -4.98 -11.25
N ILE A 191 22.68 -5.39 -10.09
CA ILE A 191 23.18 -4.47 -9.07
C ILE A 191 24.70 -4.59 -9.01
N LYS A 192 25.41 -3.49 -9.32
CA LYS A 192 26.89 -3.44 -9.36
C LYS A 192 27.49 -4.57 -10.23
N GLY A 193 26.88 -4.82 -11.39
CA GLY A 193 27.29 -5.87 -12.33
C GLY A 193 26.94 -7.30 -11.91
N LYS A 194 26.21 -7.50 -10.81
CA LYS A 194 25.77 -8.83 -10.35
C LYS A 194 24.28 -9.03 -10.62
N PRO A 195 23.87 -10.13 -11.27
CA PRO A 195 22.46 -10.44 -11.47
C PRO A 195 21.76 -10.63 -10.13
N GLN A 196 20.55 -10.10 -10.03
CA GLN A 196 19.61 -10.44 -8.96
C GLN A 196 18.57 -11.41 -9.51
N TYR A 197 17.74 -11.96 -8.63
CA TYR A 197 16.80 -13.01 -8.98
C TYR A 197 15.41 -12.71 -8.42
N ILE A 198 14.41 -13.11 -9.18
CA ILE A 198 12.99 -12.96 -8.85
C ILE A 198 12.32 -14.32 -9.03
N THR A 199 11.38 -14.61 -8.13
CA THR A 199 10.46 -15.74 -8.22
C THR A 199 9.01 -15.27 -8.36
N ALA A 200 8.16 -16.15 -8.88
CA ALA A 200 6.71 -15.96 -8.93
C ALA A 200 6.02 -17.13 -8.18
N PRO A 201 6.10 -17.14 -6.83
CA PRO A 201 5.68 -18.30 -6.07
C PRO A 201 4.17 -18.46 -5.96
N LEU A 202 3.77 -19.72 -5.80
CA LEU A 202 2.44 -20.15 -5.36
C LEU A 202 2.59 -20.74 -3.97
N CYS A 203 1.83 -20.24 -2.99
CA CYS A 203 1.91 -20.67 -1.59
C CYS A 203 0.53 -21.09 -1.10
N LEU A 204 0.36 -22.39 -0.85
CA LEU A 204 -0.87 -22.96 -0.29
C LEU A 204 -0.84 -22.83 1.22
N LEU A 205 -1.91 -22.32 1.82
CA LEU A 205 -2.06 -22.15 3.26
C LEU A 205 -3.28 -22.90 3.78
N TYR A 206 -3.20 -23.33 5.03
CA TYR A 206 -4.27 -23.99 5.76
C TYR A 206 -4.61 -23.22 7.03
N GLN A 207 -5.89 -22.89 7.21
CA GLN A 207 -6.41 -22.39 8.47
C GLN A 207 -6.55 -23.55 9.46
N HIS A 208 -5.45 -23.86 10.15
CA HIS A 208 -5.39 -24.93 11.12
C HIS A 208 -6.16 -24.55 12.39
N PRO A 209 -6.95 -25.45 13.00
CA PRO A 209 -7.74 -25.15 14.20
C PRO A 209 -6.87 -24.69 15.38
N ASP A 210 -5.75 -25.38 15.64
CA ASP A 210 -4.87 -25.06 16.78
C ASP A 210 -3.76 -24.06 16.47
N ARG A 211 -3.22 -24.06 15.25
CA ARG A 211 -2.02 -23.29 14.86
C ARG A 211 -2.34 -21.99 14.13
N GLY A 212 -3.62 -21.73 13.82
CA GLY A 212 -4.02 -20.64 12.95
C GLY A 212 -3.61 -20.89 11.50
N LEU A 213 -3.48 -19.82 10.73
CA LEU A 213 -3.09 -19.90 9.33
C LEU A 213 -1.60 -20.30 9.21
N ILE A 214 -1.32 -21.38 8.48
CA ILE A 214 0.05 -21.87 8.25
C ILE A 214 0.28 -22.20 6.76
N PRO A 215 1.48 -21.94 6.21
CA PRO A 215 1.86 -22.44 4.90
C PRO A 215 2.04 -23.97 4.91
N ILE A 216 1.54 -24.65 3.89
CA ILE A 216 1.59 -26.12 3.77
C ILE A 216 2.27 -26.61 2.49
N ALA A 217 2.38 -25.77 1.47
CA ALA A 217 3.14 -26.07 0.25
C ALA A 217 3.58 -24.77 -0.44
N ILE A 218 4.78 -24.75 -1.02
CA ILE A 218 5.32 -23.62 -1.78
C ILE A 218 5.95 -24.12 -3.09
N GLN A 219 5.57 -23.53 -4.22
CA GLN A 219 6.27 -23.70 -5.50
C GLN A 219 6.85 -22.34 -5.92
N LEU A 220 8.14 -22.26 -6.24
CA LEU A 220 8.83 -20.96 -6.44
C LEU A 220 8.69 -20.37 -7.85
N ALA A 221 8.15 -21.12 -8.81
CA ALA A 221 7.82 -20.63 -10.13
C ALA A 221 6.50 -21.26 -10.61
N PRO A 222 5.75 -20.60 -11.50
CA PRO A 222 4.43 -21.08 -11.90
C PRO A 222 4.52 -22.32 -12.81
N THR A 223 5.63 -22.57 -13.49
CA THR A 223 5.79 -23.74 -14.36
C THR A 223 6.30 -24.94 -13.55
N PRO A 224 5.51 -26.03 -13.40
CA PRO A 224 5.94 -27.20 -12.65
C PRO A 224 7.02 -27.98 -13.42
N GLY A 225 7.97 -28.57 -12.70
CA GLY A 225 9.03 -29.39 -13.30
C GLY A 225 10.06 -29.85 -12.29
N ILE A 226 10.99 -30.71 -12.72
CA ILE A 226 12.07 -31.24 -11.86
C ILE A 226 12.93 -30.10 -11.28
N SER A 227 13.13 -29.01 -12.04
CA SER A 227 13.87 -27.83 -11.60
C SER A 227 13.07 -26.88 -10.70
N THR A 228 11.78 -27.16 -10.47
CA THR A 228 10.87 -26.31 -9.68
C THR A 228 10.11 -27.19 -8.69
N PRO A 229 10.81 -27.71 -7.67
CA PRO A 229 10.18 -28.58 -6.69
C PRO A 229 9.11 -27.83 -5.88
N ILE A 230 8.10 -28.58 -5.42
CA ILE A 230 7.16 -28.11 -4.41
C ILE A 230 7.79 -28.35 -3.04
N PHE A 231 8.09 -27.28 -2.31
CA PHE A 231 8.59 -27.31 -0.95
C PHE A 231 7.45 -27.53 0.05
N LEU A 232 7.73 -28.34 1.08
CA LEU A 232 6.79 -28.75 2.12
C LEU A 232 7.42 -28.51 3.51
N PRO A 233 6.61 -28.30 4.57
CA PRO A 233 7.12 -28.21 5.94
C PRO A 233 7.92 -29.44 6.41
N SER A 234 7.72 -30.60 5.76
CA SER A 234 8.43 -31.85 6.06
C SER A 234 9.78 -32.02 5.36
N ASP A 235 10.15 -31.09 4.47
CA ASP A 235 11.45 -31.09 3.78
C ASP A 235 12.59 -30.73 4.75
N PRO A 236 13.88 -30.86 4.33
CA PRO A 236 15.00 -30.38 5.13
C PRO A 236 14.76 -28.95 5.66
N PRO A 237 14.99 -28.67 6.96
CA PRO A 237 14.54 -27.42 7.58
C PRO A 237 15.03 -26.13 6.90
N LEU A 238 16.24 -26.15 6.33
CA LEU A 238 16.80 -25.01 5.61
C LEU A 238 16.18 -24.82 4.22
N ALA A 239 15.78 -25.90 3.55
CA ALA A 239 15.07 -25.84 2.28
C ALA A 239 13.69 -25.20 2.45
N TRP A 240 12.94 -25.64 3.47
CA TRP A 240 11.65 -25.04 3.82
C TRP A 240 11.79 -23.57 4.21
N LEU A 241 12.81 -23.24 5.01
CA LEU A 241 13.08 -21.87 5.42
C LEU A 241 13.40 -20.97 4.21
N LEU A 242 14.25 -21.42 3.30
CA LEU A 242 14.59 -20.66 2.09
C LEU A 242 13.39 -20.49 1.16
N ALA A 243 12.54 -21.52 1.00
CA ALA A 243 11.31 -21.40 0.24
C ALA A 243 10.38 -20.30 0.79
N LYS A 244 10.21 -20.25 2.13
CA LYS A 244 9.47 -19.16 2.77
C LYS A 244 10.12 -17.78 2.54
N MET A 245 11.45 -17.68 2.63
CA MET A 245 12.16 -16.42 2.32
C MET A 245 11.90 -15.93 0.90
N TRP A 246 11.84 -16.83 -0.09
CA TRP A 246 11.49 -16.47 -1.47
C TRP A 246 10.05 -15.97 -1.60
N VAL A 247 9.09 -16.57 -0.87
CA VAL A 247 7.73 -16.02 -0.83
C VAL A 247 7.71 -14.62 -0.20
N ARG A 248 8.47 -14.41 0.88
CA ARG A 248 8.62 -13.09 1.51
C ARG A 248 9.38 -12.07 0.65
N HIS A 249 10.30 -12.52 -0.20
CA HIS A 249 10.95 -11.69 -1.21
C HIS A 249 9.93 -11.18 -2.24
N SER A 250 9.15 -12.10 -2.82
CA SER A 250 8.08 -11.77 -3.77
C SER A 250 7.04 -10.85 -3.14
N GLU A 251 6.65 -11.12 -1.88
CA GLU A 251 5.82 -10.23 -1.08
C GLU A 251 6.40 -8.82 -1.03
N PHE A 252 7.68 -8.65 -0.72
CA PHE A 252 8.31 -7.31 -0.65
C PHE A 252 8.19 -6.56 -1.99
N GLN A 253 8.39 -7.24 -3.12
CA GLN A 253 8.30 -6.58 -4.43
C GLN A 253 6.87 -6.08 -4.71
N ILE A 254 5.87 -6.93 -4.44
CA ILE A 254 4.45 -6.65 -4.67
C ILE A 254 3.93 -5.61 -3.69
N PHE A 255 4.32 -5.75 -2.42
CA PHE A 255 4.04 -4.82 -1.34
C PHE A 255 4.42 -3.39 -1.75
N GLN A 256 5.69 -3.19 -2.10
CA GLN A 256 6.23 -1.87 -2.37
C GLN A 256 5.68 -1.26 -3.67
N LEU A 257 5.65 -2.03 -4.75
CA LEU A 257 5.30 -1.49 -6.07
C LEU A 257 3.80 -1.45 -6.34
N LEU A 258 3.10 -2.51 -5.97
CA LEU A 258 1.69 -2.66 -6.33
C LEU A 258 0.82 -2.19 -5.19
N SER A 259 1.04 -2.75 -4.00
CA SER A 259 0.14 -2.51 -2.90
C SER A 259 0.24 -1.12 -2.31
N HIS A 260 1.47 -0.61 -2.21
CA HIS A 260 1.80 0.71 -1.71
C HIS A 260 1.80 1.72 -2.86
N LEU A 261 2.82 1.74 -3.71
CA LEU A 261 2.96 2.77 -4.75
C LEU A 261 1.76 2.87 -5.71
N LEU A 262 1.41 1.80 -6.44
CA LEU A 262 0.36 1.90 -7.46
C LEU A 262 -1.03 2.09 -6.83
N ARG A 263 -1.42 1.23 -5.88
CA ARG A 263 -2.78 1.19 -5.32
C ARG A 263 -3.06 2.25 -4.27
N THR A 264 -2.06 3.01 -3.78
CA THR A 264 -2.29 4.18 -2.94
C THR A 264 -1.80 5.45 -3.62
N HIS A 265 -0.50 5.67 -3.72
CA HIS A 265 0.08 6.92 -4.20
C HIS A 265 -0.44 7.32 -5.59
N LEU A 266 -0.33 6.43 -6.58
CA LEU A 266 -0.71 6.75 -7.96
C LEU A 266 -2.23 6.87 -8.14
N VAL A 267 -3.01 6.04 -7.42
CA VAL A 267 -4.47 6.16 -7.37
C VAL A 267 -4.91 7.51 -6.78
N VAL A 268 -4.34 7.92 -5.64
CA VAL A 268 -4.73 9.17 -4.95
C VAL A 268 -4.27 10.40 -5.72
N GLU A 269 -3.12 10.35 -6.38
CA GLU A 269 -2.67 11.43 -7.25
C GLU A 269 -3.65 11.71 -8.39
N VAL A 270 -4.33 10.68 -8.92
CA VAL A 270 -5.38 10.89 -9.92
C VAL A 270 -6.50 11.78 -9.37
N TYR A 271 -6.98 11.46 -8.16
CA TYR A 271 -7.98 12.30 -7.49
C TYR A 271 -7.45 13.69 -7.18
N CYS A 272 -6.17 13.82 -6.81
CA CYS A 272 -5.54 15.10 -6.49
C CYS A 272 -5.53 16.04 -7.69
N VAL A 273 -4.98 15.58 -8.81
CA VAL A 273 -4.85 16.39 -10.03
C VAL A 273 -6.24 16.76 -10.57
N ALA A 274 -7.18 15.80 -10.64
CA ALA A 274 -8.55 16.08 -11.08
C ALA A 274 -9.27 17.09 -10.18
N THR A 275 -9.14 16.96 -8.85
CA THR A 275 -9.76 17.87 -7.87
C THR A 275 -9.23 19.28 -8.03
N LEU A 276 -7.92 19.44 -8.17
CA LEU A 276 -7.30 20.75 -8.39
C LEU A 276 -7.71 21.35 -9.74
N ARG A 277 -7.90 20.54 -10.78
CA ARG A 277 -8.25 21.02 -12.13
C ARG A 277 -9.71 21.38 -12.31
N GLN A 278 -10.62 20.64 -11.69
CA GLN A 278 -12.04 20.67 -12.06
C GLN A 278 -12.95 21.23 -10.98
N LEU A 279 -12.48 21.33 -9.73
CA LEU A 279 -13.28 21.81 -8.61
C LEU A 279 -12.69 23.12 -8.05
N PRO A 280 -13.44 24.24 -8.07
CA PRO A 280 -12.97 25.50 -7.48
C PRO A 280 -12.94 25.43 -5.96
N ALA A 281 -12.16 26.30 -5.29
CA ALA A 281 -11.96 26.26 -3.84
C ALA A 281 -13.26 26.33 -3.00
N VAL A 282 -14.31 26.93 -3.56
CA VAL A 282 -15.62 27.07 -2.90
C VAL A 282 -16.50 25.83 -3.04
N HIS A 283 -16.15 24.87 -3.91
CA HIS A 283 -16.97 23.68 -4.15
C HIS A 283 -16.94 22.74 -2.93
N PRO A 284 -18.09 22.18 -2.49
CA PRO A 284 -18.14 21.31 -1.31
C PRO A 284 -17.23 20.08 -1.43
N VAL A 285 -17.19 19.44 -2.60
CA VAL A 285 -16.27 18.31 -2.84
C VAL A 285 -14.79 18.71 -2.79
N TYR A 286 -14.42 19.91 -3.25
CA TYR A 286 -13.04 20.40 -3.09
C TYR A 286 -12.69 20.55 -1.61
N LYS A 287 -13.56 21.23 -0.86
CA LYS A 287 -13.39 21.45 0.59
C LYS A 287 -13.28 20.15 1.37
N LEU A 288 -14.06 19.15 0.99
CA LEU A 288 -14.03 17.81 1.61
C LEU A 288 -12.72 17.09 1.31
N LEU A 289 -12.26 17.09 0.05
CA LEU A 289 -11.07 16.33 -0.36
C LEU A 289 -9.74 17.04 -0.04
N ALA A 290 -9.70 18.37 0.03
CA ALA A 290 -8.45 19.12 0.15
C ALA A 290 -7.55 18.65 1.31
N PRO A 291 -8.06 18.43 2.55
CA PRO A 291 -7.24 17.90 3.63
C PRO A 291 -6.68 16.49 3.35
N HIS A 292 -7.39 15.72 2.52
CA HIS A 292 -7.06 14.34 2.19
C HIS A 292 -6.10 14.17 1.01
N LEU A 293 -5.68 15.29 0.41
CA LEU A 293 -4.78 15.34 -0.74
C LEU A 293 -3.49 16.12 -0.45
N ARG A 294 -3.35 16.68 0.77
CA ARG A 294 -2.17 17.43 1.20
C ARG A 294 -0.92 16.62 0.93
N TYR A 295 0.06 17.26 0.29
CA TYR A 295 1.41 16.75 0.03
C TYR A 295 1.57 15.57 -0.93
N THR A 296 0.46 14.95 -1.38
CA THR A 296 0.53 13.78 -2.26
C THR A 296 1.27 14.04 -3.57
N LEU A 297 1.12 15.24 -4.17
CA LEU A 297 1.84 15.58 -5.40
C LEU A 297 3.34 15.67 -5.19
N GLU A 298 3.80 16.38 -4.14
CA GLU A 298 5.24 16.51 -3.88
C GLU A 298 5.88 15.17 -3.54
N ILE A 299 5.28 14.35 -2.67
CA ILE A 299 5.87 13.05 -2.35
C ILE A 299 5.91 12.12 -3.57
N ASN A 300 4.90 12.16 -4.45
CA ASN A 300 4.92 11.35 -5.66
C ASN A 300 5.98 11.82 -6.66
N CYS A 301 6.20 13.13 -6.79
CA CYS A 301 7.32 13.69 -7.55
C CYS A 301 8.67 13.22 -6.98
N ARG A 302 8.87 13.29 -5.66
CA ARG A 302 10.07 12.78 -5.00
C ARG A 302 10.24 11.27 -5.16
N GLY A 303 9.15 10.51 -5.09
CA GLY A 303 9.12 9.08 -5.37
C GLY A 303 9.62 8.76 -6.78
N ARG A 304 9.12 9.48 -7.79
CA ARG A 304 9.59 9.37 -9.18
C ARG A 304 11.06 9.68 -9.33
N THR A 305 11.56 10.77 -8.75
CA THR A 305 12.94 11.22 -8.96
C THR A 305 13.96 10.44 -8.13
N GLN A 306 13.63 10.05 -6.90
CA GLN A 306 14.57 9.48 -5.94
C GLN A 306 14.44 7.96 -5.75
N LEU A 307 13.24 7.39 -5.90
CA LEU A 307 13.00 5.96 -5.64
C LEU A 307 13.01 5.14 -6.92
N ILE A 308 12.12 5.47 -7.86
CA ILE A 308 11.82 4.63 -9.03
C ILE A 308 12.47 5.12 -10.33
N SER A 309 13.26 6.19 -10.28
CA SER A 309 14.04 6.68 -11.42
C SER A 309 15.15 5.70 -11.83
N ALA A 310 15.73 5.94 -13.01
CA ALA A 310 16.86 5.16 -13.54
C ALA A 310 18.09 5.12 -12.62
N ASN A 311 18.23 6.08 -11.69
CA ASN A 311 19.31 6.13 -10.69
C ASN A 311 18.79 6.03 -9.24
N GLY A 312 17.50 5.75 -9.07
CA GLY A 312 16.82 5.74 -7.79
C GLY A 312 17.15 4.52 -6.93
N ILE A 313 16.60 4.51 -5.70
CA ILE A 313 16.85 3.45 -4.71
C ILE A 313 16.48 2.06 -5.25
N PHE A 314 15.36 1.91 -5.97
CA PHE A 314 14.95 0.62 -6.51
C PHE A 314 16.01 0.04 -7.45
N LYS A 315 16.53 0.87 -8.37
CA LYS A 315 17.60 0.43 -9.28
C LYS A 315 18.87 0.03 -8.53
N ARG A 316 19.15 0.65 -7.38
CA ARG A 316 20.38 0.42 -6.61
C ARG A 316 20.35 -0.83 -5.74
N VAL A 317 19.19 -1.23 -5.19
CA VAL A 317 19.13 -2.31 -4.19
C VAL A 317 18.00 -3.33 -4.33
N VAL A 318 16.97 -3.10 -5.15
CA VAL A 318 15.76 -3.95 -5.22
C VAL A 318 15.80 -4.86 -6.45
N SER A 319 15.31 -6.11 -6.32
CA SER A 319 15.32 -7.08 -7.43
C SER A 319 14.48 -6.65 -8.64
N THR A 320 13.34 -5.99 -8.43
CA THR A 320 12.51 -5.44 -9.52
C THR A 320 13.02 -4.11 -10.07
N GLY A 321 14.11 -3.54 -9.53
CA GLY A 321 14.63 -2.26 -10.01
C GLY A 321 15.03 -2.25 -11.49
N GLY A 322 14.91 -1.09 -12.14
CA GLY A 322 15.08 -0.97 -13.59
C GLY A 322 13.78 -1.34 -14.33
N ASP A 323 13.90 -2.03 -15.47
CA ASP A 323 12.76 -2.28 -16.37
C ASP A 323 11.66 -3.13 -15.72
N GLY A 324 12.02 -4.05 -14.82
CA GLY A 324 11.07 -4.93 -14.13
C GLY A 324 10.02 -4.18 -13.32
N LEU A 325 10.37 -3.00 -12.79
CA LEU A 325 9.49 -2.16 -11.97
C LEU A 325 8.29 -1.71 -12.77
N LEU A 326 8.54 -1.12 -13.94
CA LEU A 326 7.49 -0.56 -14.77
C LEU A 326 6.64 -1.69 -15.38
N ILE A 327 7.25 -2.78 -15.82
CA ILE A 327 6.52 -3.93 -16.37
C ILE A 327 5.57 -4.52 -15.31
N LEU A 328 6.02 -4.66 -14.06
CA LEU A 328 5.18 -5.18 -12.98
C LEU A 328 4.03 -4.23 -12.65
N ALA A 329 4.29 -2.92 -12.55
CA ALA A 329 3.24 -1.91 -12.33
C ALA A 329 2.20 -1.90 -13.47
N GLN A 330 2.64 -2.02 -14.72
CA GLN A 330 1.76 -2.09 -15.89
C GLN A 330 0.86 -3.33 -15.90
N ARG A 331 1.36 -4.48 -15.42
CA ARG A 331 0.56 -5.70 -15.30
C ARG A 331 -0.55 -5.54 -14.26
N GLU A 332 -0.22 -4.98 -13.10
CA GLU A 332 -1.21 -4.72 -12.05
C GLU A 332 -2.22 -3.69 -12.50
N TYR A 333 -1.77 -2.63 -13.17
CA TYR A 333 -2.66 -1.60 -13.65
C TYR A 333 -3.76 -2.17 -14.54
N LYS A 334 -3.43 -3.09 -15.45
CA LYS A 334 -4.41 -3.76 -16.34
C LYS A 334 -5.50 -4.55 -15.62
N VAL A 335 -5.25 -4.99 -14.39
CA VAL A 335 -6.20 -5.78 -13.57
C VAL A 335 -6.76 -4.99 -12.38
N LEU A 336 -6.34 -3.73 -12.23
CA LEU A 336 -6.90 -2.82 -11.23
C LEU A 336 -8.36 -2.52 -11.58
N THR A 337 -9.23 -2.65 -10.59
CA THR A 337 -10.65 -2.27 -10.72
C THR A 337 -11.04 -1.32 -9.60
N TYR A 338 -11.97 -0.42 -9.89
CA TYR A 338 -12.61 0.46 -8.93
C TYR A 338 -13.25 -0.34 -7.78
N ARG A 339 -13.83 -1.49 -8.11
CA ARG A 339 -14.36 -2.44 -7.12
C ARG A 339 -13.29 -2.95 -6.15
N SER A 340 -12.06 -3.21 -6.63
CA SER A 340 -10.94 -3.65 -5.77
C SER A 340 -10.36 -2.55 -4.87
N LEU A 341 -10.79 -1.29 -5.03
CA LEU A 341 -10.45 -0.19 -4.12
C LEU A 341 -11.48 -0.02 -2.99
N GLN A 342 -12.55 -0.84 -2.98
CA GLN A 342 -13.60 -0.82 -1.98
C GLN A 342 -13.43 -2.03 -1.04
N PRO A 343 -13.11 -1.82 0.25
CA PRO A 343 -12.74 -2.88 1.20
C PRO A 343 -13.75 -4.04 1.27
N HIS A 344 -15.05 -3.75 1.36
CA HIS A 344 -16.08 -4.81 1.40
C HIS A 344 -15.99 -5.76 0.22
N TYR A 345 -15.83 -5.19 -0.98
CA TYR A 345 -15.76 -5.97 -2.20
C TYR A 345 -14.43 -6.70 -2.30
N ASP A 346 -13.30 -6.05 -2.01
CA ASP A 346 -11.99 -6.70 -2.00
C ASP A 346 -11.96 -7.95 -1.10
N PHE A 347 -12.40 -7.86 0.15
CA PHE A 347 -12.41 -9.01 1.06
C PHE A 347 -13.38 -10.11 0.59
N SER A 348 -14.53 -9.72 0.03
CA SER A 348 -15.53 -10.67 -0.47
C SER A 348 -15.08 -11.41 -1.73
N ASP A 349 -14.45 -10.68 -2.67
CA ASP A 349 -13.99 -11.21 -3.96
C ASP A 349 -12.80 -12.14 -3.73
N ARG A 350 -11.92 -11.83 -2.76
CA ARG A 350 -10.86 -12.74 -2.28
C ARG A 350 -11.40 -13.90 -1.44
N GLY A 351 -12.66 -13.88 -1.01
CA GLY A 351 -13.28 -14.95 -0.22
C GLY A 351 -12.77 -15.05 1.22
N VAL A 352 -12.29 -13.95 1.80
CA VAL A 352 -11.64 -13.89 3.13
C VAL A 352 -12.47 -13.13 4.17
N SER A 353 -13.72 -12.80 3.87
CA SER A 353 -14.62 -12.07 4.78
C SER A 353 -14.87 -12.78 6.13
N GLN A 354 -14.67 -14.10 6.20
CA GLN A 354 -14.90 -14.93 7.40
C GLN A 354 -13.62 -15.52 7.99
N LEU A 355 -12.44 -15.18 7.45
CA LEU A 355 -11.16 -15.69 7.95
C LEU A 355 -10.85 -15.11 9.35
N PRO A 356 -10.64 -15.92 10.40
CA PRO A 356 -10.48 -15.41 11.76
C PRO A 356 -9.14 -14.70 11.98
N LYS A 357 -9.07 -13.84 13.02
CA LYS A 357 -7.86 -13.12 13.44
C LYS A 357 -7.23 -12.28 12.32
N TYR A 358 -8.07 -11.68 11.50
CA TYR A 358 -7.69 -10.82 10.39
C TYR A 358 -7.95 -9.36 10.76
N PHE A 359 -7.10 -8.82 11.64
CA PHE A 359 -7.26 -7.49 12.22
C PHE A 359 -7.27 -6.38 11.17
N TYR A 360 -6.43 -6.51 10.12
CA TYR A 360 -6.46 -5.59 8.99
C TYR A 360 -7.87 -5.47 8.39
N ARG A 361 -8.55 -6.60 8.16
CA ARG A 361 -9.92 -6.60 7.62
C ARG A 361 -10.87 -5.89 8.58
N GLU A 362 -10.87 -6.30 9.84
CA GLU A 362 -11.81 -5.78 10.82
C GLU A 362 -11.67 -4.27 10.99
N HIS A 363 -10.44 -3.78 11.15
CA HIS A 363 -10.17 -2.35 11.35
C HIS A 363 -10.39 -1.55 10.07
N ALA A 364 -10.01 -2.09 8.90
CA ALA A 364 -10.27 -1.45 7.61
C ALA A 364 -11.77 -1.28 7.34
N LEU A 365 -12.59 -2.28 7.65
CA LEU A 365 -14.04 -2.20 7.49
C LEU A 365 -14.66 -1.19 8.44
N MET A 366 -14.22 -1.12 9.71
CA MET A 366 -14.68 -0.09 10.65
C MET A 366 -14.41 1.33 10.16
N LEU A 367 -13.18 1.57 9.68
CA LEU A 367 -12.79 2.88 9.14
C LEU A 367 -13.53 3.20 7.84
N TRP A 368 -13.70 2.22 6.95
CA TRP A 368 -14.46 2.38 5.72
C TRP A 368 -15.89 2.81 6.00
N GLU A 369 -16.60 2.14 6.91
CA GLU A 369 -17.98 2.49 7.27
C GLU A 369 -18.08 3.90 7.86
N ALA A 370 -17.14 4.29 8.74
CA ALA A 370 -17.12 5.63 9.30
C ALA A 370 -16.86 6.71 8.24
N ILE A 371 -15.90 6.48 7.34
CA ILE A 371 -15.58 7.39 6.24
C ILE A 371 -16.76 7.50 5.28
N HIS A 372 -17.33 6.37 4.85
CA HIS A 372 -18.47 6.35 3.93
C HIS A 372 -19.68 7.08 4.53
N SER A 373 -20.03 6.80 5.79
CA SER A 373 -21.12 7.50 6.49
C SER A 373 -20.89 9.01 6.59
N PHE A 374 -19.67 9.44 6.94
CA PHE A 374 -19.31 10.86 7.01
C PHE A 374 -19.46 11.53 5.64
N VAL A 375 -18.90 10.92 4.61
CA VAL A 375 -18.95 11.42 3.22
C VAL A 375 -20.39 11.48 2.73
N SER A 376 -21.20 10.45 2.96
CA SER A 376 -22.63 10.43 2.60
C SER A 376 -23.40 11.54 3.31
N GLY A 377 -23.10 11.83 4.58
CA GLY A 377 -23.64 12.98 5.30
C GLY A 377 -23.31 14.30 4.60
N MET A 378 -22.03 14.50 4.26
CA MET A 378 -21.55 15.69 3.56
C MET A 378 -22.17 15.83 2.16
N VAL A 379 -22.27 14.74 1.40
CA VAL A 379 -22.93 14.72 0.08
C VAL A 379 -24.41 15.09 0.22
N ASN A 380 -25.13 14.51 1.18
CA ASN A 380 -26.56 14.80 1.37
C ASN A 380 -26.83 16.22 1.86
N LEU A 381 -25.88 16.85 2.55
CA LEU A 381 -25.95 18.25 2.96
C LEU A 381 -25.97 19.19 1.74
N TYR A 382 -25.16 18.91 0.71
CA TYR A 382 -24.98 19.80 -0.45
C TYR A 382 -25.75 19.35 -1.70
N TYR A 383 -26.13 18.07 -1.79
CA TYR A 383 -26.90 17.49 -2.88
C TYR A 383 -28.15 16.83 -2.31
N HIS A 384 -29.29 17.50 -2.41
CA HIS A 384 -30.54 17.01 -1.83
C HIS A 384 -31.22 15.92 -2.67
N THR A 385 -30.86 15.82 -3.95
CA THR A 385 -31.39 14.84 -4.90
C THR A 385 -30.30 14.35 -5.84
N ASP A 386 -30.48 13.16 -6.40
CA ASP A 386 -29.56 12.58 -7.40
C ASP A 386 -29.48 13.47 -8.65
N HIS A 387 -30.58 14.17 -8.97
CA HIS A 387 -30.62 15.17 -10.04
C HIS A 387 -29.66 16.35 -9.81
N ASN A 388 -29.37 16.73 -8.56
CA ASN A 388 -28.38 17.77 -8.28
C ASN A 388 -26.97 17.29 -8.66
N VAL A 389 -26.64 16.02 -8.41
CA VAL A 389 -25.37 15.39 -8.81
C VAL A 389 -25.24 15.34 -10.34
N GLN A 390 -26.31 14.92 -11.02
CA GLN A 390 -26.34 14.83 -12.49
C GLN A 390 -26.18 16.20 -13.18
N LYS A 391 -26.70 17.26 -12.55
CA LYS A 391 -26.71 18.61 -13.12
C LYS A 391 -25.50 19.47 -12.77
N ASP A 392 -24.64 19.03 -11.87
CA ASP A 392 -23.43 19.77 -11.51
C ASP A 392 -22.34 19.57 -12.57
N PRO A 393 -22.09 20.56 -13.45
CA PRO A 393 -21.17 20.36 -14.56
C PRO A 393 -19.70 20.26 -14.12
N GLU A 394 -19.35 20.85 -12.97
CA GLU A 394 -18.00 20.81 -12.42
C GLU A 394 -17.73 19.43 -11.83
N LEU A 395 -18.70 18.87 -11.11
CA LEU A 395 -18.63 17.50 -10.62
C LEU A 395 -18.54 16.48 -11.76
N GLN A 396 -19.34 16.65 -12.81
CA GLN A 396 -19.29 15.77 -13.99
C GLN A 396 -17.96 15.92 -14.75
N ALA A 397 -17.37 17.12 -14.78
CA ALA A 397 -16.03 17.33 -15.36
C ALA A 397 -14.93 16.69 -14.52
N TRP A 398 -15.00 16.82 -13.20
CA TRP A 398 -14.11 16.16 -12.25
C TRP A 398 -14.13 14.64 -12.41
N PHE A 399 -15.33 14.05 -12.48
CA PHE A 399 -15.50 12.62 -12.68
C PHE A 399 -14.88 12.14 -14.01
N ARG A 400 -15.13 12.86 -15.11
CA ARG A 400 -14.50 12.55 -16.40
C ARG A 400 -12.98 12.71 -16.39
N ASP A 401 -12.45 13.74 -15.73
CA ASP A 401 -10.99 13.96 -15.63
C ASP A 401 -10.34 12.79 -14.85
N ILE A 402 -11.00 12.21 -13.85
CA ILE A 402 -10.56 10.97 -13.19
C ILE A 402 -10.60 9.78 -14.15
N SER A 403 -11.72 9.53 -14.82
CA SER A 403 -11.93 8.29 -15.58
C SER A 403 -11.27 8.26 -16.95
N GLU A 404 -11.20 9.41 -17.64
CA GLU A 404 -10.74 9.52 -19.03
C GLU A 404 -9.28 9.99 -19.12
N GLU A 405 -8.86 10.91 -18.23
CA GLU A 405 -7.49 11.44 -18.23
C GLU A 405 -6.60 10.72 -17.20
N GLY A 406 -7.03 10.61 -15.95
CA GLY A 406 -6.25 10.00 -14.87
C GLY A 406 -6.04 8.50 -15.04
N PHE A 407 -7.14 7.73 -15.00
CA PHE A 407 -7.15 6.28 -15.22
C PHE A 407 -7.22 5.92 -16.72
N THR A 408 -6.32 6.51 -17.51
CA THR A 408 -6.24 6.25 -18.95
C THR A 408 -5.73 4.83 -19.27
N GLU A 409 -5.99 4.32 -20.47
CA GLU A 409 -5.55 2.98 -20.91
C GLU A 409 -6.06 1.81 -20.03
N LEU A 410 -7.13 2.02 -19.25
CA LEU A 410 -7.70 1.01 -18.34
C LEU A 410 -9.21 0.76 -18.58
N PRO A 411 -9.59 0.09 -19.68
CA PRO A 411 -10.99 -0.07 -20.07
C PRO A 411 -11.83 -0.89 -19.07
N ASN A 412 -11.18 -1.73 -18.26
CA ASN A 412 -11.85 -2.61 -17.30
C ASN A 412 -11.84 -2.05 -15.87
N PHE A 413 -11.54 -0.76 -15.67
CA PHE A 413 -11.52 -0.18 -14.32
C PHE A 413 -12.89 -0.28 -13.64
N GLY A 414 -13.98 -0.18 -14.39
CA GLY A 414 -15.35 -0.39 -13.87
C GLY A 414 -15.99 0.85 -13.24
N LEU A 415 -15.51 2.06 -13.56
CA LEU A 415 -16.28 3.29 -13.33
C LEU A 415 -17.35 3.45 -14.42
N PRO A 416 -18.54 4.01 -14.08
CA PRO A 416 -19.54 4.36 -15.08
C PRO A 416 -19.06 5.50 -15.98
N SER A 417 -19.76 5.76 -17.09
CA SER A 417 -19.43 6.88 -17.99
C SER A 417 -19.88 8.25 -17.46
N LYS A 418 -20.79 8.27 -16.49
CA LYS A 418 -21.29 9.47 -15.82
C LYS A 418 -21.64 9.15 -14.37
N LEU A 419 -21.53 10.15 -13.53
CA LEU A 419 -21.95 10.06 -12.14
C LEU A 419 -23.46 10.35 -12.05
N SER A 420 -24.23 9.40 -11.54
CA SER A 420 -25.70 9.39 -11.68
C SER A 420 -26.43 9.72 -10.41
N ASP A 421 -25.88 9.38 -9.24
CA ASP A 421 -26.57 9.55 -7.97
C ASP A 421 -25.63 9.87 -6.80
N ARG A 422 -26.25 10.16 -5.64
CA ARG A 422 -25.53 10.55 -4.42
C ARG A 422 -24.73 9.41 -3.81
N GLU A 423 -25.15 8.15 -4.00
CA GLU A 423 -24.45 6.99 -3.45
C GLU A 423 -23.18 6.70 -4.25
N GLU A 424 -23.24 6.80 -5.58
CA GLU A 424 -22.06 6.72 -6.44
C GLU A 424 -21.05 7.82 -6.10
N LEU A 425 -21.51 9.07 -5.90
CA LEU A 425 -20.66 10.17 -5.46
C LEU A 425 -20.02 9.89 -4.09
N SER A 426 -20.84 9.45 -3.13
CA SER A 426 -20.37 9.17 -1.77
C SER A 426 -19.33 8.04 -1.77
N THR A 427 -19.58 6.98 -2.52
CA THR A 427 -18.64 5.87 -2.65
C THR A 427 -17.33 6.31 -3.30
N LEU A 428 -17.37 7.12 -4.36
CA LEU A 428 -16.17 7.59 -5.04
C LEU A 428 -15.29 8.46 -4.14
N LEU A 429 -15.91 9.34 -3.37
CA LEU A 429 -15.23 10.17 -2.38
C LEU A 429 -14.70 9.35 -1.21
N ALA A 430 -15.46 8.35 -0.74
CA ALA A 430 -15.01 7.42 0.28
C ALA A 430 -13.82 6.59 -0.20
N VAL A 431 -13.77 6.15 -1.47
CA VAL A 431 -12.60 5.49 -2.06
C VAL A 431 -11.38 6.42 -2.02
N ALA A 432 -11.52 7.67 -2.43
CA ALA A 432 -10.40 8.62 -2.41
C ALA A 432 -9.85 8.82 -0.98
N ILE A 433 -10.74 9.09 -0.01
CA ILE A 433 -10.37 9.35 1.39
C ILE A 433 -9.82 8.08 2.06
N PHE A 434 -10.48 6.93 1.91
CA PHE A 434 -9.99 5.67 2.48
C PHE A 434 -8.62 5.28 1.90
N THR A 435 -8.42 5.49 0.60
CA THR A 435 -7.16 5.16 -0.07
C THR A 435 -6.01 6.05 0.42
N SER A 436 -6.25 7.36 0.57
CA SER A 436 -5.23 8.31 1.03
C SER A 436 -4.94 8.23 2.53
N THR A 437 -5.83 7.60 3.31
CA THR A 437 -5.73 7.48 4.76
C THR A 437 -5.48 6.04 5.20
N ALA A 438 -6.53 5.29 5.53
CA ALA A 438 -6.48 3.96 6.13
C ALA A 438 -5.69 2.96 5.26
N GLN A 439 -5.95 2.93 3.95
CA GLN A 439 -5.25 1.99 3.07
C GLN A 439 -3.75 2.28 3.00
N HIS A 440 -3.36 3.55 2.85
CA HIS A 440 -1.97 3.97 2.85
C HIS A 440 -1.32 3.64 4.20
N ALA A 441 -1.94 4.01 5.32
CA ALA A 441 -1.44 3.73 6.67
C ALA A 441 -1.21 2.23 6.92
N ALA A 442 -2.14 1.37 6.50
CA ALA A 442 -2.01 -0.09 6.64
C ALA A 442 -0.79 -0.66 5.89
N THR A 443 -0.37 -0.03 4.80
CA THR A 443 0.80 -0.42 4.00
C THR A 443 2.06 0.38 4.35
N ASN A 444 1.95 1.53 5.00
CA ASN A 444 3.07 2.42 5.23
C ASN A 444 3.62 2.33 6.67
N ASN A 445 2.75 2.40 7.67
CA ASN A 445 3.15 2.59 9.07
C ASN A 445 3.96 1.42 9.63
N GLY A 446 3.74 0.20 9.12
CA GLY A 446 4.48 -0.99 9.52
C GLY A 446 5.73 -1.28 8.69
N GLN A 447 6.13 -0.40 7.75
CA GLN A 447 7.25 -0.69 6.84
C GLN A 447 8.53 -1.07 7.58
N PHE A 448 8.97 -0.24 8.53
CA PHE A 448 10.16 -0.55 9.31
C PHE A 448 9.96 -1.79 10.18
N ASP A 449 8.81 -1.90 10.83
CA ASP A 449 8.47 -2.98 11.76
C ASP A 449 8.62 -4.38 11.13
N TRP A 450 8.11 -4.55 9.91
CA TRP A 450 8.15 -5.83 9.20
C TRP A 450 9.43 -6.02 8.38
N CYS A 451 10.02 -4.92 7.89
CA CYS A 451 11.15 -4.98 6.96
C CYS A 451 12.53 -4.72 7.55
N ALA A 452 12.62 -4.37 8.83
CA ALA A 452 13.90 -4.20 9.51
C ALA A 452 14.64 -5.54 9.67
N TRP A 453 13.93 -6.65 9.90
CA TRP A 453 14.54 -7.97 9.89
C TRP A 453 14.61 -8.50 8.45
N VAL A 454 15.71 -8.19 7.78
CA VAL A 454 15.92 -8.46 6.34
C VAL A 454 15.60 -9.89 5.90
N PRO A 455 15.98 -10.97 6.64
CA PRO A 455 15.61 -12.33 6.26
C PRO A 455 14.08 -12.59 6.18
N ASN A 456 13.26 -11.80 6.87
CA ASN A 456 11.79 -11.91 6.84
C ASN A 456 11.14 -11.17 5.67
N THR A 457 11.80 -10.18 5.06
CA THR A 457 11.33 -9.49 3.84
C THR A 457 12.54 -8.96 3.04
N PRO A 458 13.31 -9.84 2.39
CA PRO A 458 14.50 -9.40 1.67
C PRO A 458 14.12 -8.59 0.43
N CYS A 459 14.71 -7.40 0.24
CA CYS A 459 14.45 -6.57 -0.94
C CYS A 459 15.03 -7.14 -2.23
N THR A 460 16.00 -8.06 -2.11
CA THR A 460 16.64 -8.72 -3.24
C THR A 460 17.19 -10.09 -2.91
N MET A 461 17.38 -10.93 -3.93
CA MET A 461 18.02 -12.25 -3.84
C MET A 461 19.16 -12.33 -4.86
N ARG A 462 20.33 -12.84 -4.42
CA ARG A 462 21.60 -12.81 -5.16
C ARG A 462 21.99 -14.14 -5.82
N LEU A 463 21.24 -15.22 -5.56
CA LEU A 463 21.36 -16.53 -6.20
C LEU A 463 20.00 -16.95 -6.76
N PRO A 464 19.95 -17.83 -7.78
CA PRO A 464 18.69 -18.38 -8.26
C PRO A 464 17.98 -19.23 -7.18
N PRO A 465 16.66 -19.43 -7.30
CA PRO A 465 15.94 -20.33 -6.40
C PRO A 465 16.50 -21.76 -6.47
N PRO A 466 16.50 -22.51 -5.36
CA PRO A 466 17.04 -23.85 -5.32
C PRO A 466 16.19 -24.83 -6.16
N SER A 467 16.85 -25.62 -6.99
CA SER A 467 16.23 -26.73 -7.74
C SER A 467 16.35 -28.09 -7.03
N ASP A 468 17.24 -28.19 -6.04
CA ASP A 468 17.46 -29.37 -5.21
C ASP A 468 17.27 -28.99 -3.74
N LYS A 469 16.35 -29.68 -3.07
CA LYS A 469 16.00 -29.42 -1.67
C LYS A 469 17.09 -29.88 -0.71
N ASP A 470 17.79 -30.96 -1.03
CA ASP A 470 18.78 -31.59 -0.15
C ASP A 470 20.12 -30.83 -0.18
N ALA A 471 20.35 -30.02 -1.21
CA ALA A 471 21.54 -29.20 -1.37
C ALA A 471 21.52 -27.86 -0.61
N VAL A 472 20.40 -27.49 0.03
CA VAL A 472 20.27 -26.18 0.69
C VAL A 472 21.05 -26.14 2.01
N THR A 473 22.09 -25.31 2.05
CA THR A 473 22.91 -25.06 3.25
C THR A 473 22.69 -23.66 3.81
N MET A 474 23.14 -23.42 5.04
CA MET A 474 23.11 -22.06 5.62
C MET A 474 24.00 -21.10 4.82
N GLU A 475 25.15 -21.56 4.33
CA GLU A 475 26.03 -20.78 3.46
C GLU A 475 25.31 -20.34 2.17
N MET A 476 24.54 -21.23 1.55
CA MET A 476 23.72 -20.89 0.39
C MET A 476 22.67 -19.83 0.73
N ILE A 477 21.97 -19.97 1.87
CA ILE A 477 20.99 -18.98 2.35
C ILE A 477 21.65 -17.60 2.51
N MET A 478 22.76 -17.52 3.24
CA MET A 478 23.47 -16.26 3.49
C MET A 478 24.02 -15.62 2.21
N THR A 479 24.44 -16.44 1.25
CA THR A 479 24.87 -15.98 -0.08
C THR A 479 23.69 -15.50 -0.92
N THR A 480 22.51 -16.10 -0.78
CA THR A 480 21.28 -15.74 -1.48
C THR A 480 20.71 -14.42 -0.96
N LEU A 481 20.67 -14.21 0.36
CA LEU A 481 20.12 -13.02 1.00
C LEU A 481 20.86 -11.72 0.60
N PRO A 482 20.27 -10.53 0.80
CA PRO A 482 20.91 -9.24 0.52
C PRO A 482 22.28 -9.08 1.18
N ASP A 483 23.20 -8.39 0.50
CA ASP A 483 24.48 -8.00 1.09
C ASP A 483 24.30 -6.91 2.17
N VAL A 484 25.36 -6.62 2.94
CA VAL A 484 25.34 -5.59 3.99
C VAL A 484 24.89 -4.23 3.46
N SER A 485 25.32 -3.85 2.26
CA SER A 485 24.98 -2.57 1.65
C SER A 485 23.51 -2.50 1.25
N GLN A 486 22.97 -3.57 0.66
CA GLN A 486 21.56 -3.68 0.28
C GLN A 486 20.66 -3.71 1.52
N SER A 487 21.06 -4.48 2.54
CA SER A 487 20.38 -4.59 3.83
C SER A 487 20.29 -3.24 4.54
N CYS A 488 21.40 -2.52 4.64
CA CYS A 488 21.42 -1.18 5.24
C CYS A 488 20.50 -0.21 4.49
N VAL A 489 20.56 -0.17 3.16
CA VAL A 489 19.70 0.76 2.40
C VAL A 489 18.22 0.39 2.55
N GLN A 490 17.86 -0.90 2.54
CA GLN A 490 16.49 -1.36 2.80
C GLN A 490 15.99 -0.84 4.15
N MET A 491 16.78 -1.02 5.21
CA MET A 491 16.39 -0.56 6.55
C MET A 491 16.30 0.95 6.65
N ALA A 492 17.23 1.68 6.01
CA ALA A 492 17.22 3.14 5.99
C ALA A 492 15.92 3.66 5.38
N ILE A 493 15.54 3.09 4.22
CA ILE A 493 14.38 3.59 3.47
C ILE A 493 13.07 3.16 4.12
N THR A 494 12.96 1.92 4.61
CA THR A 494 11.74 1.48 5.31
C THR A 494 11.54 2.21 6.63
N TRP A 495 12.61 2.62 7.31
CA TRP A 495 12.51 3.52 8.46
C TRP A 495 12.08 4.93 8.05
N HIS A 496 12.75 5.51 7.07
CA HIS A 496 12.47 6.87 6.64
C HIS A 496 11.02 7.04 6.15
N LEU A 497 10.50 6.05 5.42
CA LEU A 497 9.12 6.00 4.94
C LEU A 497 8.11 5.49 6.00
N GLY A 498 8.55 4.68 6.96
CA GLY A 498 7.64 4.11 7.97
C GLY A 498 7.50 4.94 9.25
N ARG A 499 8.35 5.96 9.46
CA ARG A 499 8.37 6.73 10.71
C ARG A 499 7.18 7.67 10.83
N ALA A 500 6.80 7.96 12.07
CA ALA A 500 5.87 9.03 12.36
C ALA A 500 6.40 10.38 11.86
N GLN A 501 5.55 11.14 11.18
CA GLN A 501 5.86 12.46 10.69
C GLN A 501 5.64 13.51 11.80
N PRO A 502 6.58 14.45 12.03
CA PRO A 502 6.42 15.47 13.07
C PRO A 502 5.20 16.38 12.86
N ASP A 503 4.79 16.57 11.60
CA ASP A 503 3.66 17.39 11.18
C ASP A 503 2.44 16.54 10.77
N ALA A 504 2.38 15.28 11.19
CA ALA A 504 1.28 14.38 10.88
C ALA A 504 -0.05 14.97 11.37
N ILE A 505 -1.06 14.96 10.50
CA ILE A 505 -2.44 15.35 10.83
C ILE A 505 -3.28 14.08 10.88
N PRO A 506 -3.74 13.62 12.06
CA PRO A 506 -4.54 12.41 12.17
C PRO A 506 -5.88 12.51 11.45
N LEU A 507 -6.43 11.35 11.07
CA LEU A 507 -7.71 11.23 10.38
C LEU A 507 -8.82 11.99 11.12
N GLY A 508 -9.55 12.84 10.40
CA GLY A 508 -10.66 13.62 10.93
C GLY A 508 -10.25 14.86 11.74
N GLN A 509 -8.96 15.13 11.90
CA GLN A 509 -8.45 16.42 12.38
C GLN A 509 -8.25 17.35 11.19
N TYR A 510 -8.65 18.61 11.27
CA TYR A 510 -8.50 19.53 10.15
C TYR A 510 -7.87 20.82 10.66
N THR A 511 -6.73 21.21 10.09
CA THR A 511 -6.02 22.45 10.44
C THR A 511 -6.55 23.65 9.68
N GLU A 512 -7.14 23.41 8.51
CA GLU A 512 -7.79 24.42 7.68
C GLU A 512 -9.31 24.39 7.86
N ASP A 513 -9.90 25.55 8.15
CA ASP A 513 -11.36 25.73 8.24
C ASP A 513 -11.98 25.86 6.84
N HIS A 514 -11.96 24.77 6.06
CA HIS A 514 -12.56 24.75 4.73
C HIS A 514 -14.08 24.86 4.78
N PHE A 515 -14.73 24.24 5.77
CA PHE A 515 -16.17 24.36 6.01
C PHE A 515 -16.42 25.34 7.14
N THR A 516 -17.43 26.20 6.97
CA THR A 516 -17.79 27.24 7.94
C THR A 516 -19.24 27.13 8.40
N GLU A 517 -20.00 26.24 7.77
CA GLU A 517 -21.41 26.03 8.04
C GLU A 517 -21.61 25.08 9.23
N ASP A 518 -22.48 25.46 10.17
CA ASP A 518 -22.75 24.70 11.39
C ASP A 518 -23.08 23.22 11.12
N GLN A 519 -23.92 22.93 10.13
CA GLN A 519 -24.30 21.56 9.78
C GLN A 519 -23.13 20.71 9.26
N ALA A 520 -22.17 21.32 8.55
CA ALA A 520 -20.98 20.62 8.08
C ALA A 520 -20.01 20.37 9.26
N LEU A 521 -19.89 21.34 10.17
CA LEU A 521 -19.10 21.20 11.40
C LEU A 521 -19.67 20.12 12.33
N GLU A 522 -20.99 20.03 12.46
CA GLU A 522 -21.67 18.94 13.20
C GLU A 522 -21.32 17.56 12.63
N LEU A 523 -21.37 17.38 11.30
CA LEU A 523 -20.98 16.12 10.65
C LEU A 523 -19.50 15.76 10.87
N ILE A 524 -18.61 16.76 10.85
CA ILE A 524 -17.19 16.58 11.16
C ILE A 524 -17.00 16.14 12.62
N ASP A 525 -17.74 16.73 13.56
CA ASP A 525 -17.67 16.37 14.98
C ASP A 525 -18.25 14.98 15.26
N GLU A 526 -19.32 14.60 14.57
CA GLU A 526 -19.84 13.22 14.59
C GLU A 526 -18.82 12.21 14.06
N PHE A 527 -18.15 12.53 12.95
CA PHE A 527 -17.08 11.70 12.40
C PHE A 527 -15.92 11.53 13.40
N ARG A 528 -15.47 12.63 14.02
CA ARG A 528 -14.42 12.60 15.07
C ARG A 528 -14.83 11.76 16.26
N LYS A 529 -16.08 11.85 16.71
CA LYS A 529 -16.61 11.00 17.77
C LYS A 529 -16.58 9.54 17.34
N LYS A 530 -17.00 9.24 16.11
CA LYS A 530 -17.00 7.86 15.61
C LYS A 530 -15.60 7.26 15.52
N LEU A 531 -14.61 8.05 15.10
CA LEU A 531 -13.21 7.63 15.10
C LEU A 531 -12.70 7.32 16.51
N LYS A 532 -13.07 8.10 17.54
CA LYS A 532 -12.70 7.78 18.93
C LYS A 532 -13.29 6.45 19.39
N GLU A 533 -14.55 6.16 19.06
CA GLU A 533 -15.17 4.86 19.36
C GLU A 533 -14.42 3.70 18.67
N ILE A 534 -14.03 3.88 17.40
CA ILE A 534 -13.24 2.88 16.67
C ILE A 534 -11.87 2.69 17.30
N GLU A 535 -11.22 3.77 17.73
CA GLU A 535 -9.92 3.70 18.41
C GLU A 535 -10.00 2.85 19.69
N GLU A 536 -11.01 3.08 20.53
CA GLU A 536 -11.25 2.30 21.74
C GLU A 536 -11.51 0.82 21.43
N GLU A 537 -12.31 0.53 20.40
CA GLU A 537 -12.58 -0.84 19.95
C GLU A 537 -11.30 -1.55 19.47
N ILE A 538 -10.48 -0.89 18.65
CA ILE A 538 -9.20 -1.45 18.18
C ILE A 538 -8.27 -1.74 19.37
N LEU A 539 -8.17 -0.82 20.33
CA LEU A 539 -7.35 -1.02 21.53
C LEU A 539 -7.85 -2.19 22.37
N ASN A 540 -9.17 -2.34 22.53
CA ASN A 540 -9.77 -3.45 23.26
C ASN A 540 -9.51 -4.80 22.57
N GLN A 541 -9.66 -4.87 21.24
CA GLN A 541 -9.38 -6.09 20.47
C GLN A 541 -7.91 -6.52 20.54
N ASN A 542 -7.00 -5.55 20.71
CA ASN A 542 -5.56 -5.79 20.81
C ASN A 542 -5.05 -5.94 22.25
N ALA A 543 -5.90 -5.76 23.25
CA ALA A 543 -5.51 -5.83 24.65
C ALA A 543 -5.02 -7.25 25.00
N GLY A 544 -3.83 -7.34 25.58
CA GLY A 544 -3.22 -8.62 25.99
C GLY A 544 -2.64 -9.47 24.86
N LEU A 545 -2.66 -9.01 23.60
CA LEU A 545 -1.93 -9.68 22.52
C LEU A 545 -0.43 -9.38 22.62
N ASP A 546 0.40 -10.41 22.48
CA ASP A 546 1.87 -10.24 22.41
C ASP A 546 2.31 -9.39 21.21
N LEU A 547 1.54 -9.47 20.12
CA LEU A 547 1.75 -8.73 18.89
C LEU A 547 0.47 -8.01 18.49
N GLN A 548 0.42 -6.71 18.78
CA GLN A 548 -0.73 -5.87 18.50
C GLN A 548 -0.71 -5.35 17.06
N TYR A 549 -1.86 -5.34 16.40
CA TYR A 549 -2.08 -4.69 15.12
C TYR A 549 -2.71 -3.31 15.36
N LEU A 550 -1.86 -2.27 15.37
CA LEU A 550 -2.24 -0.89 15.70
C LEU A 550 -2.02 0.11 14.55
N PHE A 551 -1.74 -0.38 13.33
CA PHE A 551 -1.46 0.49 12.18
C PHE A 551 -2.67 1.30 11.71
N LEU A 552 -3.87 0.84 12.07
CA LEU A 552 -5.16 1.46 11.73
C LEU A 552 -5.83 2.14 12.93
N LEU A 553 -5.10 2.44 14.01
CA LEU A 553 -5.60 3.35 15.04
C LEU A 553 -5.87 4.72 14.40
N PRO A 554 -7.08 5.30 14.53
CA PRO A 554 -7.41 6.60 13.95
C PRO A 554 -6.39 7.71 14.28
N SER A 555 -5.87 7.75 15.51
CA SER A 555 -4.80 8.67 15.93
C SER A 555 -3.45 8.50 15.23
N ARG A 556 -3.24 7.36 14.54
CA ARG A 556 -2.00 7.02 13.79
C ARG A 556 -2.20 6.97 12.28
N VAL A 557 -3.44 7.11 11.82
CA VAL A 557 -3.77 7.21 10.39
C VAL A 557 -3.73 8.68 10.01
N GLU A 558 -2.85 9.06 9.08
CA GLU A 558 -2.81 10.43 8.58
C GLU A 558 -3.97 10.73 7.63
N ASN A 559 -4.35 12.00 7.52
CA ASN A 559 -5.40 12.46 6.61
C ASN A 559 -5.05 12.29 5.13
N SER A 560 -3.77 12.24 4.77
CA SER A 560 -3.32 12.14 3.39
C SER A 560 -1.97 11.44 3.31
N ILE A 561 -1.49 11.28 2.08
CA ILE A 561 -0.17 10.70 1.80
C ILE A 561 0.88 11.81 1.89
N THR A 562 1.62 11.84 3.01
CA THR A 562 2.51 12.96 3.43
C THR A 562 3.93 12.51 3.75
N ILE A 563 4.24 11.24 3.50
CA ILE A 563 5.48 10.60 3.98
C ILE A 563 6.75 11.20 3.37
#